data_AF-A0A959HKY2-F1
#
_entry.id   AF-A0A959HKY2-F1
#
_cell.length_a   1.000
_cell.length_b   1.000
_cell.length_c   1.000
_cell.angle_alpha   90.00
_cell.angle_beta   90.00
_cell.angle_gamma   90.00
#
_symmetry.space_group_name_H-M   'P 1'
#
loop_
_entity.id
_entity.type
_entity.pdbx_description
1 polymer ?
#
loop_
_entity_poly.entity_id
_entity_poly.type
_entity_poly.pdbx_seq_one_letter_code
_entity_poly.pdbx_strand_id
1 'polypeptide(L)' 'AKRVKRLKEAGFSDEAIARIHAPIGLDINAKTPKEIALAIMGEIIGVKNAYL' A
#
# COMPACT_ATOMS: atom_id res chain seq x y z
N ALA A 1 7.13 9.72 -3.80
CA ALA A 1 6.81 11.14 -4.08
C ALA A 1 5.99 11.36 -5.37
N LYS A 2 6.41 10.90 -6.56
CA LYS A 2 5.73 11.20 -7.85
C LYS A 2 4.23 10.80 -7.92
N ARG A 3 3.80 9.74 -7.21
CA ARG A 3 2.39 9.31 -7.19
C ARG A 3 1.48 10.33 -6.48
N VAL A 4 1.88 10.80 -5.30
CA VAL A 4 1.08 11.75 -4.51
C VAL A 4 0.82 13.02 -5.31
N LYS A 5 1.85 13.56 -5.96
CA LYS A 5 1.72 14.72 -6.84
C LYS A 5 0.65 14.52 -7.93
N ARG A 6 0.70 13.39 -8.66
CA ARG A 6 -0.29 13.07 -9.70
C ARG A 6 -1.71 12.92 -9.16
N LEU A 7 -1.89 12.37 -7.96
CA LEU A 7 -3.21 12.24 -7.34
C LEU A 7 -3.76 13.60 -6.88
N LYS A 8 -2.92 14.48 -6.34
CA LYS A 8 -3.30 15.86 -6.03
C LYS A 8 -3.72 16.62 -7.29
N GLU A 9 -2.93 16.51 -8.36
CA GLU A 9 -3.24 17.13 -9.67
C GLU A 9 -4.54 16.58 -10.27
N ALA A 10 -4.90 15.33 -9.98
CA ALA A 10 -6.18 14.73 -10.37
C ALA A 10 -7.36 15.09 -9.46
N GLY A 11 -7.16 15.94 -8.44
CA GLY A 11 -8.23 16.46 -7.58
C GLY A 11 -8.59 15.59 -6.37
N PHE A 12 -7.76 14.59 -6.01
CA PHE A 12 -7.99 13.81 -4.79
C PHE A 12 -7.58 14.59 -3.53
N SER A 13 -8.39 14.47 -2.47
CA SER A 13 -8.12 15.12 -1.18
C SER A 13 -6.93 14.48 -0.46
N ASP A 14 -6.32 15.22 0.46
CA ASP A 14 -5.21 14.71 1.26
C ASP A 14 -5.65 13.54 2.16
N GLU A 15 -6.89 13.57 2.65
CA GLU A 15 -7.48 12.48 3.45
C GLU A 15 -7.64 11.22 2.59
N ALA A 16 -8.11 11.35 1.35
CA ALA A 16 -8.26 10.21 0.44
C ALA A 16 -6.90 9.60 0.09
N ILE A 17 -5.88 10.43 -0.13
CA ILE A 17 -4.51 10.01 -0.42
C ILE A 17 -3.87 9.34 0.80
N ALA A 18 -4.13 9.84 2.02
CA ALA A 18 -3.58 9.31 3.26
C ALA A 18 -4.00 7.86 3.54
N ARG A 19 -5.14 7.41 3.01
CA ARG A 19 -5.58 6.00 3.12
C ARG A 19 -4.75 5.02 2.27
N ILE A 20 -3.88 5.49 1.39
CA ILE A 20 -3.11 4.63 0.50
C ILE A 20 -1.84 4.16 1.21
N HIS A 21 -1.78 2.85 1.50
CA HIS A 21 -0.55 2.21 1.96
C HIS A 21 0.47 2.11 0.82
N ALA A 22 1.67 2.60 1.05
CA ALA A 22 2.74 2.54 0.07
C ALA A 22 4.14 2.72 0.66
N PRO A 23 5.13 1.91 0.25
CA PRO A 23 5.00 0.75 -0.65
C PRO A 23 4.02 -0.30 -0.12
N ILE A 24 3.37 -1.04 -1.02
CA ILE A 24 2.44 -2.11 -0.66
C ILE A 24 3.23 -3.37 -0.30
N GLY A 25 2.74 -4.12 0.67
CA GLY A 25 3.28 -5.37 1.17
C GLY A 25 4.00 -5.22 2.51
N LEU A 26 4.04 -6.31 3.27
CA LEU A 26 4.85 -6.41 4.48
C LEU A 26 6.35 -6.26 4.15
N ASP A 27 7.10 -5.64 5.06
CA ASP A 27 8.55 -5.52 4.92
C ASP A 27 9.25 -6.85 5.21
N ILE A 28 9.36 -7.67 4.16
CA ILE A 28 10.03 -8.97 4.18
C ILE A 28 11.28 -8.99 3.30
N ASN A 29 11.77 -7.82 2.86
CA ASN A 29 12.89 -7.70 1.90
C ASN A 29 12.67 -8.53 0.61
N ALA A 30 11.45 -8.49 0.06
CA ALA A 30 11.07 -9.24 -1.14
C ALA A 30 11.86 -8.80 -2.38
N LYS A 31 12.32 -9.77 -3.19
CA LYS A 31 13.12 -9.55 -4.41
C LYS A 31 12.49 -10.15 -5.66
N THR A 32 11.75 -11.24 -5.50
CA THR A 32 11.09 -11.94 -6.60
C THR A 32 9.59 -11.60 -6.68
N PRO A 33 8.95 -11.76 -7.84
CA PRO A 33 7.51 -11.56 -7.97
C PRO A 33 6.67 -12.39 -6.97
N LYS A 34 7.12 -13.60 -6.65
CA LYS A 34 6.44 -14.49 -5.68
C LYS A 34 6.52 -13.94 -4.26
N GLU A 35 7.69 -13.44 -3.87
CA GLU A 35 7.88 -12.81 -2.55
C GLU A 35 7.08 -11.52 -2.45
N ILE A 36 7.03 -10.70 -3.50
CA ILE A 36 6.22 -9.48 -3.54
C ILE A 36 4.73 -9.83 -3.39
N ALA A 37 4.25 -10.86 -4.11
CA ALA A 37 2.87 -11.32 -3.97
C ALA A 37 2.56 -11.79 -2.54
N LEU A 38 3.47 -12.53 -1.91
CA LEU A 38 3.32 -12.96 -0.51
C LEU A 38 3.27 -11.77 0.45
N ALA A 39 4.16 -10.77 0.27
CA ALA A 39 4.18 -9.56 1.07
C ALA A 39 2.85 -8.80 1.00
N ILE A 40 2.29 -8.66 -0.21
CA ILE A 40 0.99 -8.01 -0.46
C ILE A 40 -0.14 -8.77 0.23
N MET A 41 -0.22 -10.09 0.04
CA MET A 41 -1.27 -10.92 0.67
C MET A 41 -1.19 -10.88 2.20
N GLY A 42 0.02 -10.85 2.75
CA GLY A 42 0.24 -10.68 4.19
C GLY A 42 -0.29 -9.36 4.72
N GLU A 43 -0.04 -8.25 4.01
CA GLU A 43 -0.57 -6.94 4.40
C GLU A 43 -2.10 -6.90 4.34
N ILE A 44 -2.71 -7.48 3.29
CA ILE A 44 -4.18 -7.57 3.15
C ILE A 44 -4.80 -8.27 4.37
N ILE A 45 -4.24 -9.41 4.78
CA ILE A 45 -4.73 -10.16 5.94
C ILE A 45 -4.51 -9.37 7.23
N GLY A 46 -3.36 -8.72 7.38
CA GLY A 46 -3.05 -7.88 8.55
C GLY A 46 -4.06 -6.76 8.73
N VAL A 47 -4.35 -6.00 7.67
CA VAL A 47 -5.36 -4.94 7.67
C VAL A 47 -6.74 -5.51 7.97
N LYS A 48 -7.14 -6.62 7.35
CA LYS A 48 -8.44 -7.27 7.61
C LYS A 48 -8.59 -7.65 9.09
N ASN A 49 -7.55 -8.22 9.70
CA ASN A 49 -7.61 -8.74 11.06
C ASN A 49 -7.47 -7.64 12.13
N ALA A 50 -6.87 -6.49 11.81
CA ALA A 50 -6.71 -5.38 12.75
C ALA A 50 -8.04 -4.68 13.12
N TYR A 51 -9.13 -4.98 12.41
CA TYR A 51 -10.48 -4.50 12.74
C TYR A 51 -11.30 -5.49 13.61
N LEU A 52 -10.66 -6.56 14.13
CA LEU A 52 -11.20 -7.41 15.20
C LEU A 52 -10.66 -6.93 16.56
#